data_AF-A0A2N5UYC7-F1
#
_entry.id   AF-A0A2N5UYC7-F1
#
_cell.length_a   1.000
_cell.length_b   1.000
_cell.length_c   1.000
_cell.angle_alpha   90.00
_cell.angle_beta   90.00
_cell.angle_gamma   90.00
#
_symmetry.space_group_name_H-M   'P 1'
#
loop_
_entity.id
_entity.type
_entity.pdbx_description
1 polymer ?
#
loop_
_entity_poly.entity_id
_entity_poly.type
_entity_poly.pdbx_seq_one_letter_code
_entity_poly.pdbx_strand_id
1 'polypeptide(L)'
;MAGTGFGKSHIAEMYLSLFAAKDGVILVLNPLDALGDNQVAEKIAQGFTANNLSKMTFNESLFNKILAGVYKFVYLSPKKFVDNELLGLLYYKPEFQARLITIVIDKAHIIYSWGLVASGKAKNSSAHQLVAQQPWTQFLSA
;
A
#
# COMPACT_ATOMS: atom_id res chain seq x y z
N MET A 1 0.20 -17.50 9.00
CA MET A 1 -0.69 -16.44 8.49
C MET A 1 -1.74 -16.16 9.56
N ALA A 2 -1.99 -14.90 9.93
CA ALA A 2 -3.06 -14.57 10.88
C ALA A 2 -4.33 -14.12 10.14
N GLY A 3 -5.51 -14.54 10.62
CA GLY A 3 -6.81 -14.23 10.01
C GLY A 3 -7.14 -12.73 10.01
N THR A 4 -8.15 -12.31 9.25
CA THR A 4 -8.71 -10.95 9.30
C THR A 4 -9.18 -10.61 10.73
N GLY A 5 -8.98 -9.38 11.19
CA GLY A 5 -9.34 -8.96 12.55
C GLY A 5 -8.30 -9.24 13.66
N PHE A 6 -7.23 -10.00 13.39
CA PHE A 6 -6.17 -10.30 14.38
C PHE A 6 -5.17 -9.15 14.62
N GLY A 7 -5.50 -7.91 14.25
CA GLY A 7 -4.67 -6.75 14.59
C GLY A 7 -3.30 -6.67 13.91
N LYS A 8 -3.09 -7.32 12.75
CA LYS A 8 -1.81 -7.28 12.01
C LYS A 8 -1.34 -5.85 11.67
N SER A 9 -2.27 -4.91 11.55
CA SER A 9 -2.01 -3.48 11.35
C SER A 9 -1.21 -2.85 12.49
N HIS A 10 -1.32 -3.37 13.72
CA HIS A 10 -0.59 -2.88 14.89
C HIS A 10 0.90 -3.18 14.84
N ILE A 11 1.33 -4.18 14.05
CA ILE A 11 2.76 -4.47 13.86
C ILE A 11 3.44 -3.26 13.22
N ALA A 12 2.83 -2.68 12.18
CA ALA A 12 3.36 -1.49 11.53
C ALA A 12 3.39 -0.28 12.50
N GLU A 13 2.37 -0.13 13.35
CA GLU A 13 2.33 0.91 14.39
C GLU A 13 3.44 0.75 15.44
N MET A 14 3.75 -0.49 15.81
CA MET A 14 4.85 -0.81 16.72
C MET A 14 6.19 -0.38 16.11
N TYR A 15 6.42 -0.69 14.83
CA TYR A 15 7.62 -0.23 14.11
C TYR A 15 7.68 1.29 14.04
N LEU A 16 6.57 1.96 13.75
CA LEU A 16 6.50 3.42 13.80
C LEU A 16 6.92 3.92 15.19
N SER A 17 6.40 3.34 16.25
CA SER A 17 6.68 3.78 17.62
C SER A 17 8.13 3.55 18.06
N LEU A 18 8.76 2.45 17.61
CA LEU A 18 10.12 2.07 17.98
C LEU A 18 11.21 2.84 17.20
N PHE A 19 10.94 3.18 15.95
CA PHE A 19 11.94 3.73 15.04
C PHE A 19 11.69 5.20 14.66
N ALA A 20 10.66 5.85 15.19
CA ALA A 20 10.31 7.21 14.78
C ALA A 20 11.06 8.32 15.53
N ALA A 21 11.71 9.18 14.74
CA ALA A 21 11.67 10.64 14.94
C ALA A 21 10.26 11.18 14.61
N LYS A 22 9.94 12.43 14.96
CA LYS A 22 8.61 13.06 14.79
C LYS A 22 7.99 12.92 13.38
N ASP A 23 8.72 12.53 12.34
CA ASP A 23 8.36 12.55 10.90
C ASP A 23 8.50 11.21 10.14
N GLY A 24 8.67 10.06 10.81
CA GLY A 24 8.74 8.75 10.13
C GLY A 24 7.48 8.36 9.31
N VAL A 25 7.68 7.61 8.21
CA VAL A 25 6.65 7.20 7.23
C VAL A 25 6.65 5.69 7.02
N ILE A 26 5.46 5.10 6.94
CA ILE A 26 5.23 3.70 6.55
C ILE A 26 4.52 3.67 5.20
N LEU A 27 5.11 2.93 4.26
CA LEU A 27 4.52 2.69 2.95
C LEU A 27 3.73 1.38 2.97
N VAL A 28 2.46 1.39 2.58
CA VAL A 28 1.59 0.21 2.57
C VAL A 28 1.15 -0.09 1.14
N LEU A 29 1.71 -1.16 0.58
CA LEU A 29 1.34 -1.68 -0.74
C LEU A 29 0.11 -2.58 -0.61
N ASN A 30 -1.04 -2.11 -1.12
CA ASN A 30 -2.30 -2.85 -1.06
C ASN A 30 -2.73 -3.36 -2.46
N PRO A 31 -2.92 -4.68 -2.68
CA PRO A 31 -3.44 -5.24 -3.92
C PRO A 31 -4.80 -4.71 -4.37
N LEU A 32 -5.61 -4.28 -3.40
CA LEU A 32 -7.02 -4.03 -3.61
C LEU A 32 -7.27 -2.55 -3.39
N ASP A 33 -7.30 -1.81 -4.50
CA ASP A 33 -7.51 -0.36 -4.54
C ASP A 33 -8.78 0.05 -3.77
N ALA A 34 -9.81 -0.82 -3.76
CA ALA A 34 -11.07 -0.60 -3.05
C ALA A 34 -10.95 -0.59 -1.51
N LEU A 35 -9.87 -1.12 -0.94
CA LEU A 35 -9.68 -1.23 0.52
C LEU A 35 -8.87 -0.06 1.12
N GLY A 36 -8.17 0.72 0.30
CA GLY A 36 -7.28 1.77 0.79
C GLY A 36 -7.98 2.85 1.60
N ASP A 37 -9.21 3.23 1.23
CA ASP A 37 -9.96 4.28 1.94
C ASP A 37 -10.41 3.84 3.33
N ASN A 38 -10.86 2.60 3.48
CA ASN A 38 -11.25 2.06 4.78
C ASN A 38 -10.03 2.01 5.71
N GLN A 39 -8.87 1.59 5.19
CA GLN A 39 -7.63 1.55 5.96
C GLN A 39 -7.15 2.95 6.35
N VAL A 40 -7.27 3.94 5.45
CA VAL A 40 -6.99 5.35 5.79
C VAL A 40 -7.94 5.85 6.88
N ALA A 41 -9.25 5.58 6.76
CA ALA A 41 -10.23 5.99 7.76
C ALA A 41 -9.94 5.37 9.14
N GLU A 42 -9.60 4.07 9.19
CA GLU A 42 -9.19 3.38 10.41
C GLU A 42 -7.95 4.02 11.04
N LYS A 43 -6.92 4.35 10.24
CA LYS A 43 -5.70 5.01 10.75
C LYS A 43 -5.94 6.41 11.28
N ILE A 44 -6.80 7.17 10.61
CA ILE A 44 -7.21 8.51 11.08
C ILE A 44 -7.98 8.39 12.40
N ALA A 45 -8.89 7.41 12.52
CA ALA A 45 -9.61 7.16 13.77
C ALA A 45 -8.69 6.75 14.93
N GLN A 46 -7.53 6.15 14.62
CA GLN A 46 -6.47 5.82 15.58
C GLN A 46 -5.53 7.00 15.89
N GLY A 47 -5.76 8.18 15.30
CA GLY A 47 -4.97 9.39 15.53
C GLY A 47 -3.72 9.54 14.65
N PHE A 48 -3.55 8.69 13.63
CA PHE A 48 -2.45 8.81 12.67
C PHE A 48 -2.84 9.63 11.45
N THR A 49 -1.85 10.32 10.85
CA THR A 49 -2.04 10.89 9.52
C THR A 49 -1.86 9.81 8.46
N ALA A 50 -2.84 9.67 7.57
CA ALA A 50 -2.82 8.67 6.52
C ALA A 50 -3.34 9.23 5.19
N ASN A 51 -2.83 8.71 4.08
CA ASN A 51 -3.29 9.08 2.74
C ASN A 51 -3.29 7.87 1.79
N ASN A 52 -4.25 7.85 0.86
CA ASN A 52 -4.39 6.82 -0.15
C ASN A 52 -4.14 7.39 -1.56
N LEU A 53 -3.06 6.95 -2.20
CA LEU A 53 -2.65 7.37 -3.53
C LEU A 53 -3.43 6.69 -4.67
N SER A 54 -4.29 5.70 -4.36
CA SER A 54 -5.07 4.99 -5.38
C SER A 54 -6.17 5.85 -6.02
N LYS A 55 -6.69 6.89 -5.35
CA LYS A 55 -7.80 7.70 -5.89
C LYS A 55 -7.42 9.10 -6.41
N MET A 56 -6.31 9.67 -5.97
CA MET A 56 -5.90 11.02 -6.36
C MET A 56 -4.81 11.01 -7.44
N THR A 57 -4.81 12.03 -8.30
CA THR A 57 -3.66 12.36 -9.15
C THR A 57 -2.49 12.69 -8.22
N PHE A 58 -1.48 11.83 -8.20
CA PHE A 58 -0.25 12.09 -7.47
C PHE A 58 0.44 13.30 -8.12
N ASN A 59 0.35 14.45 -7.45
CA ASN A 59 0.84 15.74 -7.92
C ASN A 59 1.97 16.26 -7.02
N GLU A 60 2.64 17.33 -7.44
CA GLU A 60 3.77 17.90 -6.70
C GLU A 60 3.42 18.32 -5.26
N SER A 61 2.20 18.79 -5.02
CA SER A 61 1.77 19.15 -3.66
C SER A 61 1.75 17.93 -2.74
N LEU A 62 1.20 16.81 -3.22
CA LEU A 62 1.13 15.57 -2.46
C LEU A 62 2.53 14.93 -2.31
N PHE A 63 3.35 15.00 -3.35
CA PHE A 63 4.76 14.61 -3.32
C PHE A 63 5.50 15.33 -2.19
N ASN A 64 5.41 16.67 -2.13
CA ASN A 64 6.10 17.47 -1.13
C ASN A 64 5.60 17.19 0.30
N LYS A 65 4.29 16.97 0.47
CA LYS A 65 3.72 16.58 1.77
C LYS A 65 4.25 15.23 2.25
N ILE A 66 4.36 14.24 1.36
CA ILE A 66 4.90 12.93 1.72
C ILE A 66 6.40 13.01 2.00
N LEU A 67 7.15 13.72 1.17
CA LEU A 67 8.58 13.96 1.37
C LEU A 67 8.88 14.63 2.73
N ALA A 68 8.01 15.55 3.16
CA ALA A 68 8.10 16.23 4.44
C ALA A 68 7.59 15.40 5.65
N GLY A 69 7.11 14.17 5.44
CA GLY A 69 6.64 13.30 6.51
C GLY A 69 5.28 13.70 7.12
N VAL A 70 4.45 14.46 6.39
CA VAL A 70 3.11 14.88 6.85
C VAL A 70 2.21 13.67 7.11
N TYR A 71 2.35 12.60 6.34
CA TYR A 71 1.57 11.36 6.46
C TYR A 71 2.41 10.24 7.04
N LYS A 72 1.97 9.66 8.17
CA LYS A 72 2.59 8.49 8.79
C LYS A 72 2.35 7.22 8.00
N PHE A 73 1.17 7.09 7.38
CA PHE A 73 0.82 5.95 6.56
C PHE A 73 0.46 6.40 5.14
N VAL A 74 1.16 5.85 4.15
CA VAL A 74 0.89 6.11 2.73
C VAL A 74 0.49 4.80 2.07
N TYR A 75 -0.77 4.73 1.64
CA TYR A 75 -1.36 3.58 0.97
C TYR A 75 -1.31 3.76 -0.54
N LEU A 76 -0.89 2.73 -1.26
CA LEU A 76 -0.84 2.73 -2.72
C LEU A 76 -0.90 1.31 -3.26
N SER A 77 -1.26 1.19 -4.53
CA SER A 77 -1.26 -0.09 -5.22
C SER A 77 0.12 -0.42 -5.77
N PRO A 78 0.50 -1.71 -5.84
CA PRO A 78 1.75 -2.14 -6.45
C PRO A 78 1.89 -1.65 -7.91
N LYS A 79 0.78 -1.67 -8.67
CA LYS A 79 0.74 -1.18 -10.04
C LYS A 79 1.11 0.29 -10.11
N LYS A 80 0.50 1.14 -9.26
CA LYS A 80 0.83 2.57 -9.23
C LYS A 80 2.27 2.84 -8.79
N PHE A 81 2.81 2.02 -7.89
CA PHE A 81 4.20 2.17 -7.48
C PHE A 81 5.18 1.94 -8.64
N VAL A 82 4.87 1.00 -9.53
CA VAL A 82 5.70 0.70 -10.71
C VAL A 82 5.44 1.67 -11.87
N ASP A 83 4.17 2.00 -12.13
CA ASP A 83 3.76 2.76 -13.32
C ASP A 83 3.91 4.29 -13.18
N ASN A 84 4.22 4.81 -11.99
CA ASN A 84 4.28 6.24 -11.72
C ASN A 84 5.71 6.72 -11.45
N GLU A 85 6.30 7.44 -12.42
CA GLU A 85 7.66 7.96 -12.33
C GLU A 85 7.87 8.90 -11.13
N LEU A 86 6.88 9.72 -10.78
CA LEU A 86 6.99 10.60 -9.61
C LEU A 86 7.08 9.80 -8.30
N LEU A 87 6.42 8.64 -8.21
CA LEU A 87 6.54 7.77 -7.05
C LEU A 87 7.91 7.10 -6.99
N GLY A 88 8.44 6.68 -8.13
CA GLY A 88 9.83 6.24 -8.23
C GLY A 88 10.80 7.32 -7.76
N LEU A 89 10.64 8.56 -8.25
CA LEU A 89 11.46 9.70 -7.84
C LEU A 89 11.34 9.97 -6.34
N LEU A 90 10.14 9.98 -5.78
CA LEU A 90 9.92 10.14 -4.33
C LEU A 90 10.65 9.05 -3.56
N TYR A 91 10.50 7.80 -4.00
CA TYR A 91 11.08 6.65 -3.31
C TYR A 91 12.61 6.76 -3.24
N TYR A 92 13.28 7.18 -4.31
CA TYR A 92 14.74 7.29 -4.33
C TYR A 92 15.31 8.57 -3.70
N LYS A 93 14.46 9.52 -3.24
CA LYS A 93 14.94 10.73 -2.56
C LYS A 93 15.61 10.37 -1.23
N PRO A 94 16.85 10.84 -0.96
CA PRO A 94 17.52 10.60 0.32
C PRO A 94 16.70 11.06 1.52
N GLU A 95 15.99 12.18 1.38
CA GLU A 95 15.14 12.75 2.43
C GLU A 95 13.94 11.85 2.73
N PHE A 96 13.39 11.18 1.70
CA PHE A 96 12.31 10.21 1.90
C PHE A 96 12.86 8.90 2.50
N GLN A 97 13.98 8.39 1.99
CA GLN A 97 14.62 7.18 2.51
C GLN A 97 15.02 7.30 3.98
N ALA A 98 15.48 8.49 4.40
CA ALA A 98 15.77 8.77 5.82
C ALA A 98 14.53 8.72 6.73
N ARG A 99 13.33 8.89 6.18
CA ARG A 99 12.05 8.85 6.90
C ARG A 99 11.31 7.53 6.75
N LEU A 100 11.61 6.75 5.71
CA LEU A 100 10.94 5.49 5.43
C LEU A 100 11.31 4.47 6.51
N ILE A 101 10.35 4.16 7.37
CA ILE A 101 10.52 3.21 8.47
C ILE A 101 10.46 1.77 7.95
N THR A 102 9.44 1.48 7.14
CA THR A 102 9.24 0.14 6.58
C THR A 102 8.24 0.18 5.41
N ILE A 103 8.24 -0.91 4.65
CA ILE A 103 7.26 -1.17 3.59
C ILE A 103 6.45 -2.40 4.01
N VAL A 104 5.15 -2.23 4.08
CA VAL A 104 4.19 -3.29 4.38
C VAL A 104 3.52 -3.72 3.08
N ILE A 105 3.58 -5.01 2.75
CA ILE A 105 2.84 -5.57 1.62
C ILE A 105 1.60 -6.28 2.15
N ASP A 106 0.43 -5.65 1.99
CA ASP A 106 -0.83 -6.25 2.38
C ASP A 106 -1.21 -7.38 1.40
N LYS A 107 -1.84 -8.44 1.95
CA LYS A 107 -2.19 -9.67 1.23
C LYS A 107 -1.06 -10.19 0.33
N ALA A 108 0.17 -10.22 0.83
CA ALA A 108 1.36 -10.67 0.11
C ALA A 108 1.22 -12.06 -0.56
N HIS A 109 0.32 -12.92 -0.09
CA HIS A 109 0.01 -14.19 -0.75
C HIS A 109 -0.56 -14.03 -2.18
N ILE A 110 -1.05 -12.85 -2.54
CA ILE A 110 -1.57 -12.53 -3.88
C ILE A 110 -0.43 -12.15 -4.85
N ILE A 111 0.80 -11.90 -4.38
CA ILE A 111 1.95 -11.50 -5.22
C ILE A 111 2.19 -12.48 -6.37
N TYR A 112 2.08 -13.78 -6.12
CA TYR A 112 2.23 -14.80 -7.16
C TYR A 112 1.20 -14.62 -8.29
N SER A 113 -0.05 -14.30 -7.93
CA SER A 113 -1.12 -14.04 -8.89
C SER A 113 -0.83 -12.78 -9.72
N TRP A 114 -0.21 -11.75 -9.14
CA TRP A 114 0.21 -10.57 -9.90
C TRP A 114 1.28 -10.91 -10.94
N GLY A 115 2.28 -11.71 -10.58
CA GLY A 115 3.31 -12.14 -11.53
C GLY A 115 2.74 -12.90 -12.73
N LEU A 116 1.68 -13.69 -12.50
CA LEU A 116 0.96 -14.38 -13.57
C LEU A 116 0.12 -13.45 -14.45
N VAL A 117 -0.51 -12.43 -13.88
CA VAL A 117 -1.25 -11.40 -14.63
C VAL A 117 -0.30 -10.57 -15.48
N ALA A 118 0.79 -10.07 -14.90
CA ALA A 118 1.79 -9.26 -15.60
C ALA A 118 2.48 -10.04 -16.74
N SER A 119 2.67 -11.36 -16.58
CA SER A 119 3.25 -12.22 -17.62
C SER A 119 2.26 -12.75 -18.66
N GLY A 120 0.97 -12.39 -18.56
CA GLY A 120 -0.10 -12.89 -19.45
C GLY A 120 -0.45 -14.37 -19.25
N LYS A 121 0.16 -15.04 -18.25
CA LYS A 121 -0.02 -16.47 -17.96
C LYS A 121 -1.21 -16.78 -17.06
N ALA A 122 -1.95 -15.76 -16.62
CA ALA A 122 -3.09 -15.90 -15.72
C ALA A 122 -4.18 -16.83 -16.27
N LYS A 123 -4.38 -16.92 -17.58
CA LYS A 123 -5.46 -17.69 -18.22
C LYS A 123 -5.42 -19.21 -17.94
N ASN A 124 -4.26 -19.75 -17.56
CA ASN A 124 -4.05 -21.19 -17.35
C ASN A 124 -3.65 -21.55 -15.90
N SER A 125 -3.80 -20.64 -14.95
CA SER A 125 -3.34 -20.84 -13.56
C SER A 125 -4.47 -21.17 -12.60
N SER A 126 -4.23 -22.15 -11.71
CA SER A 126 -5.11 -22.46 -10.56
C SER A 126 -5.31 -21.28 -9.60
N ALA A 127 -4.40 -20.29 -9.61
CA ALA A 127 -4.58 -19.03 -8.88
C ALA A 127 -5.74 -18.19 -9.42
N HIS A 128 -6.04 -18.27 -10.73
CA HIS A 128 -7.20 -17.61 -11.34
C HIS A 128 -8.53 -18.21 -10.82
N GLN A 129 -8.56 -19.52 -10.53
CA GLN A 129 -9.72 -20.18 -9.92
C GLN A 129 -9.91 -19.79 -8.45
N LEU A 130 -8.82 -19.59 -7.70
CA LEU A 130 -8.87 -19.13 -6.30
C LEU A 130 -9.29 -17.66 -6.17
N VAL A 131 -8.87 -16.81 -7.11
CA VAL A 131 -9.35 -15.42 -7.21
C VAL A 131 -10.83 -15.42 -7.60
N ALA A 132 -11.26 -16.27 -8.55
CA ALA A 132 -12.65 -16.38 -9.03
C ALA A 132 -13.68 -16.82 -7.97
N GLN A 133 -13.25 -17.51 -6.90
CA GLN A 133 -14.13 -18.01 -5.83
C GLN A 133 -14.27 -17.04 -4.64
N GLN A 134 -13.59 -15.90 -4.65
CA GLN A 134 -13.71 -14.87 -3.61
C GLN A 134 -14.77 -13.84 -4.02
N PRO A 135 -15.62 -13.32 -3.11
CA PRO A 135 -16.72 -12.40 -3.44
C PRO A 135 -16.35 -11.07 -4.13
N TRP A 136 -15.06 -10.79 -4.32
CA TRP A 136 -14.51 -9.50 -4.75
C TRP A 136 -14.05 -9.48 -6.22
N THR A 137 -14.37 -10.53 -6.99
CA THR A 137 -13.97 -10.69 -8.40
C THR A 137 -14.52 -9.64 -9.35
N GLN A 138 -15.59 -8.94 -8.97
CA GLN A 138 -16.19 -7.86 -9.76
C GLN A 138 -15.31 -6.58 -9.81
N PHE A 139 -14.26 -6.49 -8.99
CA PHE A 139 -13.40 -5.29 -8.92
C PHE A 139 -12.12 -5.39 -9.74
N LEU A 140 -11.89 -6.51 -10.45
CA LEU A 140 -10.70 -6.71 -11.30
C LEU A 140 -11.03 -6.69 -12.81
N SER A 141 -12.27 -6.38 -13.18
CA SER A 141 -12.73 -6.32 -14.57
C SER A 141 -13.11 -4.90 -15.05
N ALA A 142 -12.52 -3.85 -14.49
CA ALA A 142 -12.70 -2.46 -14.92
C ALA A 142 -11.36 -1.82 -15.28
#